data_AF-A0A7S1DWE9-F1
#
_entry.id   AF-A0A7S1DWE9-F1
#
_cell.length_a   1.000
_cell.length_b   1.000
_cell.length_c   1.000
_cell.angle_alpha   90.00
_cell.angle_beta   90.00
_cell.angle_gamma   90.00
#
_symmetry.space_group_name_H-M   'P 1'
#
loop_
_entity.id
_entity.type
_entity.pdbx_description
1 polymer ?
#
loop_
_entity_poly.entity_id
_entity_poly.type
_entity_poly.pdbx_seq_one_letter_code
_entity_poly.pdbx_strand_id
1 'polypeptide(L)'
;VHRIKMLCPERRAKMIGWWIVISTQTPEERSRHADDRKASILATWEVGLGGLDWLDRLVARSVAQRIRSDGYPTIYLASAESVLPLLVDGPPAHSGPMVIGDDYVTPAKWIGKVEMFADRMAACPGRQRLTIEAWDLS
;
A
#
# COMPACT_ATOMS: atom_id res chain seq x y z
N VAL A 1 -25.41 -36.56 -22.57
CA VAL A 1 -25.49 -35.43 -21.61
C VAL A 1 -24.65 -35.82 -20.39
N HIS A 2 -23.98 -34.87 -19.73
CA HIS A 2 -23.00 -34.97 -18.61
C HIS A 2 -21.58 -34.56 -19.01
N ARG A 3 -21.40 -33.24 -19.17
CA ARG A 3 -20.09 -32.59 -19.19
C ARG A 3 -19.75 -32.28 -17.75
N ILE A 4 -18.81 -33.03 -17.16
CA ILE A 4 -18.22 -32.69 -15.86
C ILE A 4 -17.48 -31.36 -16.08
N LYS A 5 -18.03 -30.26 -15.56
CA LYS A 5 -17.28 -29.03 -15.37
C LYS A 5 -16.19 -29.37 -14.36
N MET A 6 -14.96 -29.57 -14.84
CA MET A 6 -13.80 -29.40 -13.97
C MET A 6 -13.90 -27.98 -13.42
N LEU A 7 -14.23 -27.86 -12.15
CA LEU A 7 -13.85 -26.67 -11.40
C LEU A 7 -12.32 -26.63 -11.48
N CYS A 8 -11.81 -25.72 -12.29
CA CYS A 8 -10.45 -25.22 -12.12
C CYS A 8 -10.34 -24.86 -10.63
N PRO A 9 -9.35 -25.37 -9.87
CA PRO A 9 -9.13 -24.87 -8.54
C PRO A 9 -8.76 -23.40 -8.73
N GLU A 10 -9.65 -22.50 -8.32
CA GLU A 10 -9.28 -21.13 -8.06
C GLU A 10 -8.10 -21.21 -7.09
N ARG A 11 -6.89 -20.99 -7.59
CA ARG A 11 -5.81 -20.51 -6.74
C ARG A 11 -6.34 -19.21 -6.17
N ARG A 12 -7.00 -19.27 -5.02
CA ARG A 12 -7.18 -18.11 -4.17
C ARG A 12 -5.78 -17.56 -4.00
N ALA A 13 -5.46 -16.44 -4.65
CA ALA A 13 -4.31 -15.66 -4.26
C ALA A 13 -4.49 -15.44 -2.75
N LYS A 14 -3.65 -16.10 -1.96
CA LYS A 14 -3.77 -16.09 -0.50
C LYS A 14 -3.11 -14.78 -0.10
N MET A 15 -3.82 -13.66 -0.25
CA MET A 15 -3.35 -12.33 0.15
C MET A 15 -2.81 -12.41 1.58
N ILE A 16 -1.54 -12.09 1.77
CA ILE A 16 -0.83 -12.15 3.06
C ILE A 16 -0.59 -10.77 3.66
N GLY A 17 -0.79 -9.73 2.86
CA GLY A 17 -0.53 -8.36 3.26
C GLY A 17 -0.56 -7.41 2.08
N TRP A 18 0.18 -6.32 2.21
CA TRP A 18 0.20 -5.22 1.28
C TRP A 18 1.64 -4.79 1.01
N TRP A 19 1.94 -4.48 -0.24
CA TRP A 19 3.08 -3.64 -0.57
C TRP A 19 2.60 -2.21 -0.78
N ILE A 20 3.00 -1.32 0.13
CA ILE A 20 2.62 0.09 0.12
C ILE A 20 3.71 0.90 -0.56
N VAL A 21 3.29 1.83 -1.44
CA VAL A 21 4.20 2.76 -2.08
C VAL A 21 3.61 4.16 -2.09
N ILE A 22 4.37 5.12 -1.56
CA ILE A 22 4.01 6.54 -1.50
C ILE A 22 4.86 7.33 -2.48
N SER A 23 4.22 8.10 -3.36
CA SER A 23 4.88 8.91 -4.38
C SER A 23 4.25 10.29 -4.54
N THR A 24 5.02 11.25 -5.04
CA THR A 24 4.53 12.61 -5.38
C THR A 24 3.82 12.69 -6.72
N GLN A 25 4.06 11.71 -7.62
CA GLN A 25 3.37 11.59 -8.90
C GLN A 25 1.87 11.36 -8.72
N THR A 26 1.09 11.86 -9.66
CA THR A 26 -0.33 11.51 -9.81
C THR A 26 -0.49 10.03 -10.23
N PRO A 27 -1.66 9.41 -9.99
CA PRO A 27 -1.94 8.06 -10.46
C PRO A 27 -1.73 7.87 -11.97
N GLU A 28 -2.05 8.89 -12.77
CA GLU A 28 -1.93 8.88 -14.22
C GLU A 28 -0.46 8.94 -14.68
N GLU A 29 0.35 9.82 -14.09
CA GLU A 29 1.79 9.90 -14.38
C GLU A 29 2.49 8.59 -14.04
N ARG A 30 2.15 8.04 -12.87
CA ARG A 30 2.70 6.78 -12.37
C ARG A 30 2.38 5.60 -13.28
N SER A 31 1.21 5.61 -13.92
CA SER A 31 0.81 4.57 -14.88
C SER A 31 1.60 4.62 -16.20
N ARG A 32 2.09 5.79 -16.63
CA ARG A 32 2.70 6.00 -17.96
C ARG A 32 4.21 5.84 -18.02
N HIS A 33 4.95 6.27 -16.99
CA HIS A 33 6.42 6.32 -17.02
C HIS A 33 6.99 5.31 -16.03
N ALA A 34 7.72 4.28 -16.50
CA ALA A 34 8.32 3.26 -15.63
C ALA A 34 9.68 3.69 -15.04
N ASP A 35 10.49 4.40 -15.82
CA ASP A 35 11.88 4.74 -15.44
C ASP A 35 11.96 5.89 -14.43
N ASP A 36 11.06 6.88 -14.49
CA ASP A 36 11.04 8.04 -13.59
C ASP A 36 10.33 7.78 -12.25
N ARG A 37 9.75 6.60 -12.04
CA ARG A 37 8.99 6.26 -10.82
C ARG A 37 9.87 6.38 -9.58
N LYS A 38 11.10 5.87 -9.66
CA LYS A 38 11.98 5.74 -8.49
C LYS A 38 12.36 7.09 -7.87
N ALA A 39 12.51 8.14 -8.67
CA ALA A 39 12.86 9.47 -8.15
C ALA A 39 11.70 10.12 -7.37
N SER A 40 10.46 9.77 -7.72
CA SER A 40 9.24 10.33 -7.14
C SER A 40 8.73 9.58 -5.92
N ILE A 41 9.31 8.42 -5.61
CA ILE A 41 8.95 7.61 -4.44
C ILE A 41 9.54 8.26 -3.18
N LEU A 42 8.69 8.40 -2.17
CA LEU A 42 9.01 8.91 -0.84
C LEU A 42 9.22 7.77 0.16
N ALA A 43 8.42 6.71 0.07
CA ALA A 43 8.54 5.54 0.93
C ALA A 43 7.90 4.29 0.29
N THR A 44 8.45 3.12 0.60
CA THR A 44 7.86 1.81 0.29
C THR A 44 8.04 0.85 1.45
N TRP A 45 7.08 -0.05 1.68
CA TRP A 45 7.23 -1.13 2.65
C TRP A 45 6.20 -2.23 2.43
N GLU A 46 6.51 -3.42 2.91
CA GLU A 46 5.58 -4.54 3.03
C GLU A 46 4.96 -4.57 4.43
N VAL A 47 3.69 -4.95 4.52
CA VAL A 47 2.93 -4.93 5.77
C VAL A 47 1.85 -6.00 5.78
N GLY A 48 1.51 -6.57 6.94
CA GLY A 48 0.48 -7.61 7.04
C GLY A 48 -0.95 -7.11 6.78
N LEU A 49 -1.94 -8.01 6.89
CA LEU A 49 -3.36 -7.79 6.51
C LEU A 49 -4.05 -6.53 7.09
N GLY A 50 -3.60 -6.00 8.24
CA GLY A 50 -4.12 -4.75 8.84
C GLY A 50 -3.37 -3.48 8.42
N GLY A 51 -2.45 -3.57 7.46
CA GLY A 51 -1.54 -2.49 7.08
C GLY A 51 -2.21 -1.26 6.46
N LEU A 52 -3.49 -1.35 6.08
CA LEU A 52 -4.26 -0.23 5.52
C LEU A 52 -5.13 0.50 6.55
N ASP A 53 -5.23 0.02 7.79
CA ASP A 53 -6.13 0.59 8.81
C ASP A 53 -5.90 2.10 9.02
N TRP A 54 -4.65 2.56 8.89
CA TRP A 54 -4.32 3.97 9.02
C TRP A 54 -4.86 4.81 7.86
N LEU A 55 -4.82 4.29 6.62
CA LEU A 55 -5.40 4.96 5.45
C LEU A 55 -6.93 5.01 5.57
N ASP A 56 -7.54 3.95 6.05
CA ASP A 56 -8.98 3.87 6.22
C ASP A 56 -9.48 4.87 7.28
N ARG A 57 -8.69 5.07 8.35
CA ARG A 57 -8.93 6.14 9.33
C ARG A 57 -8.80 7.54 8.71
N LEU A 58 -7.83 7.76 7.82
CA LEU A 58 -7.70 9.05 7.13
C LEU A 58 -8.88 9.31 6.18
N VAL A 59 -9.35 8.28 5.47
CA VAL A 59 -10.54 8.37 4.61
C VAL A 59 -11.80 8.66 5.43
N ALA A 60 -12.00 7.95 6.55
CA ALA A 60 -13.13 8.17 7.43
C ALA A 60 -13.17 9.59 8.02
N ARG A 61 -12.00 10.23 8.19
CA ARG A 61 -11.87 11.62 8.65
C ARG A 61 -11.90 12.66 7.52
N SER A 62 -12.13 12.25 6.27
CA SER A 62 -12.05 13.10 5.08
C SER A 62 -10.69 13.80 4.87
N VAL A 63 -9.62 13.23 5.43
CA VAL A 63 -8.24 13.70 5.27
C VAL A 63 -7.57 13.06 4.05
N ALA A 64 -8.01 11.86 3.67
CA ALA A 64 -7.62 11.17 2.45
C ALA A 64 -8.85 10.80 1.61
N GLN A 65 -8.62 10.53 0.33
CA GLN A 65 -9.64 10.05 -0.60
C GLN A 65 -9.18 8.73 -1.20
N ARG A 66 -9.99 7.68 -1.07
CA ARG A 66 -9.80 6.44 -1.84
C ARG A 66 -10.43 6.63 -3.21
N ILE A 67 -9.63 6.54 -4.28
CA ILE A 67 -10.10 6.78 -5.66
C ILE A 67 -10.28 5.50 -6.49
N ARG A 68 -9.63 4.40 -6.08
CA ARG A 68 -9.75 3.08 -6.72
C ARG A 68 -9.63 1.96 -5.71
N SER A 69 -10.51 0.97 -5.79
CA SER A 69 -10.51 -0.22 -4.91
C SER A 69 -11.25 -1.44 -5.48
N ASP A 70 -11.49 -1.46 -6.78
CA ASP A 70 -12.14 -2.54 -7.54
C ASP A 70 -11.14 -3.62 -7.99
N GLY A 71 -9.94 -3.62 -7.41
CA GLY A 71 -8.83 -4.48 -7.74
C GLY A 71 -7.53 -3.89 -7.19
N TYR A 72 -6.39 -4.41 -7.65
CA TYR A 72 -5.09 -3.91 -7.24
C TYR A 72 -4.45 -2.99 -8.30
N PRO A 73 -3.72 -1.95 -7.86
CA PRO A 73 -3.62 -1.51 -6.47
C PRO A 73 -4.88 -0.73 -6.07
N THR A 74 -5.16 -0.77 -4.77
CA THR A 74 -6.04 0.23 -4.15
C THR A 74 -5.28 1.55 -4.11
N ILE A 75 -5.88 2.64 -4.59
CA ILE A 75 -5.23 3.95 -4.67
C ILE A 75 -5.92 4.94 -3.72
N TYR A 76 -5.09 5.64 -2.95
CA TYR A 76 -5.48 6.75 -2.11
C TYR A 76 -4.75 8.03 -2.53
N LEU A 77 -5.42 9.17 -2.33
CA LEU A 77 -4.86 10.51 -2.44
C LEU A 77 -4.95 11.22 -1.09
N ALA A 78 -3.86 11.87 -0.69
CA ALA A 78 -3.82 12.70 0.52
C ALA A 78 -2.79 13.84 0.37
N SER A 79 -2.86 14.87 1.21
CA SER A 79 -1.80 15.89 1.27
C SER A 79 -0.59 15.38 2.04
N ALA A 80 0.61 15.84 1.66
CA ALA A 80 1.85 15.47 2.32
C ALA A 80 1.86 15.83 3.82
N GLU A 81 1.32 16.98 4.20
CA GLU A 81 1.18 17.42 5.59
C GLU A 81 0.33 16.46 6.45
N SER A 82 -0.58 15.69 5.82
CA SER A 82 -1.43 14.73 6.53
C SER A 82 -0.78 13.35 6.66
N VAL A 83 0.19 13.03 5.80
CA VAL A 83 0.78 11.70 5.68
C VAL A 83 2.20 11.66 6.23
N LEU A 84 3.07 12.56 5.80
CA LEU A 84 4.50 12.52 6.14
C LEU A 84 4.78 12.58 7.65
N PRO A 85 4.03 13.35 8.47
CA PRO A 85 4.23 13.31 9.93
C PRO A 85 3.96 11.94 10.55
N LEU A 86 3.14 11.08 9.92
CA LEU A 86 2.87 9.72 10.39
C LEU A 86 4.01 8.75 10.09
N LEU A 87 4.98 9.17 9.27
CA LEU A 87 6.07 8.35 8.76
C LEU A 87 7.42 8.67 9.42
N VAL A 88 7.47 9.66 10.33
CA VAL A 88 8.71 10.15 10.95
C VAL A 88 9.45 9.03 11.69
N ASP A 89 8.71 8.19 12.40
CA ASP A 89 9.25 7.06 13.18
C ASP A 89 9.23 5.73 12.41
N GLY A 90 9.01 5.78 11.08
CA GLY A 90 8.87 4.60 10.23
C GLY A 90 7.43 4.36 9.75
N PRO A 91 7.15 3.19 9.13
CA PRO A 91 5.80 2.85 8.68
C PRO A 91 4.77 2.85 9.83
N PRO A 92 3.52 3.29 9.59
CA PRO A 92 2.51 3.37 10.65
C PRO A 92 2.25 2.02 11.29
N ALA A 93 2.14 2.01 12.62
CA ALA A 93 1.81 0.81 13.38
C ALA A 93 0.44 0.22 12.96
N HIS A 94 0.36 -1.10 12.92
CA HIS A 94 -0.87 -1.82 12.60
C HIS A 94 -1.17 -2.94 13.60
N SER A 95 -2.43 -3.39 13.60
CA SER A 95 -2.95 -4.47 14.44
C SER A 95 -3.19 -5.80 13.71
N GLY A 96 -2.65 -5.95 12.50
CA GLY A 96 -2.72 -7.19 11.71
C GLY A 96 -2.32 -8.47 12.48
N PRO A 97 -3.11 -9.56 12.34
CA PRO A 97 -2.87 -10.83 13.02
C PRO A 97 -1.64 -11.55 12.47
N MET A 98 -1.17 -12.56 13.19
CA MET A 98 -0.23 -13.53 12.65
C MET A 98 -0.93 -14.37 11.57
N VAL A 99 -0.25 -14.60 10.44
CA VAL A 99 -0.74 -15.42 9.33
C VAL A 99 0.18 -16.62 9.16
N ILE A 100 -0.39 -17.82 9.10
CA ILE A 100 0.34 -19.06 8.87
C ILE A 100 -0.11 -19.60 7.49
N GLY A 101 0.83 -19.58 6.55
CA GLY A 101 0.73 -20.18 5.23
C GLY A 101 1.16 -21.64 5.24
N ASP A 102 1.07 -22.28 4.07
CA ASP A 102 1.50 -23.68 3.92
C ASP A 102 3.04 -23.76 3.89
N ASP A 103 3.70 -22.67 3.45
CA ASP A 103 5.15 -22.51 3.29
C ASP A 103 5.71 -21.21 3.90
N TYR A 104 4.89 -20.41 4.61
CA TYR A 104 5.33 -19.17 5.26
C TYR A 104 4.65 -18.92 6.61
N VAL A 105 5.28 -18.06 7.43
CA VAL A 105 4.68 -17.50 8.65
C VAL A 105 4.94 -15.99 8.66
N THR A 106 3.87 -15.21 8.69
CA THR A 106 3.92 -13.76 8.87
C THR A 106 3.56 -13.45 10.32
N PRO A 107 4.52 -12.98 11.16
CA PRO A 107 4.23 -12.62 12.54
C PRO A 107 3.13 -11.55 12.66
N ALA A 108 2.49 -11.47 13.83
CA ALA A 108 1.63 -10.34 14.13
C ALA A 108 2.44 -9.04 14.03
N LYS A 109 1.81 -7.97 13.53
CA LYS A 109 2.46 -6.64 13.37
C LYS A 109 3.67 -6.63 12.42
N TRP A 110 3.79 -7.61 11.53
CA TRP A 110 4.93 -7.72 10.63
C TRP A 110 5.02 -6.56 9.64
N ILE A 111 6.23 -6.00 9.53
CA ILE A 111 6.64 -4.99 8.57
C ILE A 111 7.93 -5.48 7.92
N GLY A 112 8.04 -5.36 6.59
CA GLY A 112 9.19 -5.82 5.81
C GLY A 112 9.59 -4.83 4.72
N LYS A 113 10.79 -5.05 4.15
CA LYS A 113 11.35 -4.31 2.99
C LYS A 113 11.11 -2.79 3.04
N VAL A 114 11.42 -2.19 4.18
CA VAL A 114 11.19 -0.75 4.39
C VAL A 114 12.25 0.06 3.66
N GLU A 115 11.80 0.97 2.80
CA GLU A 115 12.62 1.98 2.15
C GLU A 115 11.98 3.34 2.38
N MET A 116 12.72 4.29 2.96
CA MET A 116 12.24 5.65 3.24
C MET A 116 13.27 6.66 2.81
N PHE A 117 12.86 7.64 1.99
CA PHE A 117 13.73 8.66 1.43
C PHE A 117 13.56 9.96 2.21
N ALA A 118 14.19 10.03 3.39
CA ALA A 118 14.05 11.15 4.34
C ALA A 118 14.25 12.53 3.69
N ASP A 119 15.30 12.68 2.88
CA ASP A 119 15.58 13.95 2.19
C ASP A 119 14.45 14.36 1.23
N ARG A 120 13.85 13.38 0.53
CA ARG A 120 12.74 13.65 -0.39
C ARG A 120 11.46 13.99 0.36
N MET A 121 11.21 13.33 1.49
CA MET A 121 10.07 13.65 2.36
C MET A 121 10.22 15.05 2.97
N ALA A 122 11.42 15.40 3.43
CA ALA A 122 11.71 16.72 3.98
C ALA A 122 11.60 17.85 2.93
N ALA A 123 11.98 17.57 1.69
CA ALA A 123 11.85 18.52 0.57
C ALA A 123 10.41 18.60 0.01
N CYS A 124 9.50 17.72 0.42
CA CYS A 124 8.15 17.65 -0.13
C CYS A 124 7.26 18.77 0.44
N PRO A 125 6.64 19.63 -0.39
CA PRO A 125 5.74 20.66 0.10
C PRO A 125 4.53 20.06 0.83
N GLY A 126 4.11 20.63 1.96
CA GLY A 126 2.99 20.08 2.76
C GLY A 126 1.67 19.94 2.00
N ARG A 127 1.39 20.84 1.06
CA ARG A 127 0.19 20.80 0.19
C ARG A 127 0.33 19.86 -1.01
N GLN A 128 1.50 19.27 -1.25
CA GLN A 128 1.72 18.31 -2.32
C GLN A 128 0.72 17.16 -2.18
N ARG A 129 0.00 16.85 -3.25
CA ARG A 129 -0.82 15.63 -3.28
C ARG A 129 0.09 14.43 -3.48
N LEU A 130 -0.08 13.45 -2.60
CA LEU A 130 0.60 12.17 -2.65
C LEU A 130 -0.34 11.11 -3.19
N THR A 131 0.21 10.23 -4.01
CA THR A 131 -0.42 8.99 -4.43
C THR A 131 0.11 7.87 -3.57
N ILE A 132 -0.79 7.16 -2.90
CA ILE A 132 -0.49 6.01 -2.06
C ILE A 132 -1.12 4.79 -2.73
N GLU A 133 -0.29 3.87 -3.18
CA GLU A 133 -0.73 2.61 -3.77
C GLU A 133 -0.55 1.47 -2.78
N ALA A 134 -1.58 0.64 -2.63
CA ALA A 134 -1.54 -0.61 -1.89
C ALA A 134 -1.73 -1.77 -2.86
N TRP A 135 -0.67 -2.52 -3.09
CA TRP A 135 -0.64 -3.72 -3.93
C TRP A 135 -0.86 -4.97 -3.08
N ASP A 136 -1.49 -5.99 -3.66
CA ASP A 136 -1.57 -7.31 -3.05
C ASP A 136 -0.16 -7.86 -2.82
N LEU A 137 0.07 -8.36 -1.61
CA LEU A 137 1.20 -9.22 -1.34
C LEU A 137 0.64 -10.65 -1.29
N SER A 138 0.98 -11.45 -2.28
CA SER A 138 0.42 -12.81 -2.51
C SER A 138 1.49 -13.79 -2.96
#